data_AF-A0A8J7XPD2-F1
#
_entry.id   AF-A0A8J7XPD2-F1
#
_cell.length_a   1.000
_cell.length_b   1.000
_cell.length_c   1.000
_cell.angle_alpha   90.00
_cell.angle_beta   90.00
_cell.angle_gamma   90.00
#
_symmetry.space_group_name_H-M   'P 1'
#
loop_
_entity.id
_entity.type
_entity.pdbx_description
1 polymer ?
#
loop_
_entity_poly.entity_id
_entity_poly.type
_entity_poly.pdbx_seq_one_letter_code
_entity_poly.pdbx_strand_id
1 'polypeptide(L)' 'MPNKEIEFNITHPIWRLFYPKSTFTIDKKGDTCVFTARTYLRPGWLFTKLAKDQLEESITHVKEEGENLKKLLEEN' A
#
# COMPACT_ATOMS: atom_id res chain seq x y z
N MET A 1 6.87 11.44 -12.86
CA MET A 1 6.06 12.66 -13.12
C MET A 1 5.29 12.96 -11.84
N PRO A 2 5.49 14.13 -11.20
CA PRO A 2 4.73 14.49 -10.00
C PRO A 2 3.23 14.53 -10.30
N ASN A 3 2.40 14.20 -9.30
CA ASN A 3 0.94 14.18 -9.37
C ASN A 3 0.36 13.11 -10.33
N LYS A 4 1.08 12.00 -10.56
CA LYS A 4 0.51 10.82 -11.23
C LYS A 4 0.16 9.75 -10.19
N GLU A 5 -1.08 9.29 -10.24
CA GLU A 5 -1.48 8.05 -9.58
C GLU A 5 -1.10 6.87 -10.48
N ILE A 6 -0.42 5.88 -9.90
CA ILE A 6 -0.17 4.59 -10.52
C ILE A 6 -1.11 3.59 -9.86
N GLU A 7 -2.05 3.05 -10.62
CA GLU A 7 -2.98 2.03 -10.15
C GLU A 7 -2.53 0.64 -10.61
N PHE A 8 -2.42 -0.28 -9.66
CA PHE A 8 -2.15 -1.70 -9.88
C PHE A 8 -3.43 -2.49 -9.61
N ASN A 9 -3.86 -3.27 -10.59
CA ASN A 9 -5.02 -4.14 -10.47
C ASN A 9 -4.58 -5.60 -10.45
N ILE A 10 -5.17 -6.40 -9.56
CA ILE A 10 -4.95 -7.84 -9.56
C ILE A 10 -5.71 -8.45 -10.74
N THR A 11 -4.98 -9.14 -11.61
CA THR A 11 -5.54 -9.77 -12.82
C THR A 11 -6.33 -11.03 -12.53
N HIS A 12 -5.99 -11.73 -11.43
CA HIS A 12 -6.67 -12.97 -11.06
C HIS A 12 -8.06 -12.69 -10.46
N PRO A 13 -9.17 -13.18 -11.05
CA PRO A 13 -10.53 -12.77 -10.68
C PRO A 13 -10.92 -13.02 -9.22
N ILE A 14 -10.52 -14.18 -8.67
CA ILE A 14 -10.83 -14.54 -7.27
C ILE A 14 -10.08 -13.60 -6.32
N TRP A 15 -8.78 -13.39 -6.55
CA TRP A 15 -7.98 -12.47 -5.75
C TRP A 15 -8.45 -11.03 -5.88
N ARG A 16 -8.93 -10.61 -7.06
CA ARG A 16 -9.50 -9.26 -7.27
C ARG A 16 -10.75 -8.99 -6.41
N LEU A 17 -11.46 -10.02 -5.98
CA LEU A 17 -12.60 -9.85 -5.06
C LEU A 17 -12.13 -9.37 -3.68
N PHE A 18 -11.01 -9.93 -3.19
CA PHE A 18 -10.43 -9.62 -1.88
C PHE A 18 -9.45 -8.44 -1.93
N TYR A 19 -8.71 -8.30 -3.02
CA TYR A 19 -7.70 -7.28 -3.26
C TYR A 19 -7.95 -6.62 -4.63
N PRO A 20 -8.95 -5.72 -4.71
CA PRO A 20 -9.34 -5.09 -5.97
C PRO A 20 -8.21 -4.31 -6.64
N LYS A 21 -7.47 -3.52 -5.87
CA LYS A 21 -6.42 -2.64 -6.40
C LYS A 21 -5.45 -2.14 -5.33
N SER A 22 -4.32 -1.62 -5.79
CA SER A 22 -3.41 -0.76 -5.04
C SER A 22 -3.07 0.48 -5.85
N THR A 23 -2.81 1.60 -5.17
CA THR A 23 -2.49 2.87 -5.80
C THR A 23 -1.27 3.48 -5.16
N PHE A 24 -0.34 3.98 -5.98
CA PHE A 24 0.80 4.78 -5.55
C PHE A 24 0.64 6.22 -6.06
N THR A 25 0.84 7.19 -5.17
CA THR A 25 0.87 8.62 -5.54
C THR A 25 2.19 9.25 -5.10
N ILE A 26 2.68 10.21 -5.89
CA ILE A 26 3.82 11.05 -5.54
C ILE A 26 3.39 12.50 -5.69
N ASP A 27 3.15 13.14 -4.54
CA ASP A 27 2.70 14.52 -4.47
C ASP A 27 3.88 15.44 -4.17
N LYS A 28 4.15 16.41 -5.05
CA LYS A 28 5.27 17.35 -4.86
C LYS A 28 4.93 18.38 -3.77
N LYS A 29 5.87 18.62 -2.84
CA LYS A 29 5.78 19.60 -1.76
C LYS A 29 7.06 20.44 -1.72
N GLY A 30 7.14 21.43 -2.62
CA GLY A 30 8.35 22.24 -2.80
C GLY A 30 9.51 21.37 -3.32
N ASP A 31 10.61 21.34 -2.58
CA ASP A 31 11.79 20.51 -2.86
C ASP A 31 11.66 19.09 -2.31
N THR A 32 10.59 18.80 -1.58
CA THR A 32 10.27 17.47 -1.06
C THR A 32 9.10 16.84 -1.82
N CYS A 33 8.84 15.57 -1.56
CA CYS A 33 7.63 14.91 -2.04
C CYS A 33 7.03 14.01 -0.97
N VAL A 34 5.73 13.73 -1.10
CA VAL A 34 5.03 12.74 -0.28
C VAL A 34 4.70 11.58 -1.20
N PHE A 35 5.29 10.43 -0.91
CA PHE A 35 4.91 9.16 -1.52
C PHE A 35 3.81 8.51 -0.67
N THR A 36 2.69 8.14 -1.28
CA THR A 36 1.61 7.41 -0.61
C THR A 36 1.35 6.09 -1.33
N ALA A 37 1.53 4.98 -0.63
CA ALA A 37 1.06 3.66 -1.07
C ALA A 37 -0.26 3.31 -0.38
N ARG A 38 -1.27 2.90 -1.15
CA ARG A 38 -2.58 2.51 -0.61
C ARG A 38 -3.03 1.18 -1.19
N THR A 39 -3.25 0.23 -0.30
CA THR A 39 -3.76 -1.11 -0.61
C THR A 39 -5.23 -1.17 -0.23
N TYR A 40 -6.10 -1.57 -1.17
CA TYR A 40 -7.53 -1.72 -0.91
C TYR A 40 -7.86 -3.18 -0.66
N LEU A 41 -8.15 -3.54 0.59
CA LEU A 41 -8.57 -4.89 0.95
C LEU A 41 -10.06 -4.93 1.25
N ARG A 42 -10.73 -5.99 0.82
CA ARG A 42 -12.12 -6.33 1.13
C ARG A 42 -12.15 -7.63 1.94
N PRO A 43 -11.65 -7.62 3.18
CA PRO A 43 -11.74 -8.80 4.02
C PRO A 43 -13.23 -9.03 4.33
N GLY A 44 -13.76 -10.17 3.91
CA GLY A 44 -15.10 -10.59 4.31
C GLY A 44 -15.19 -10.68 5.85
N TRP A 45 -16.41 -10.67 6.39
CA TRP A 45 -16.64 -10.70 7.84
C TRP A 45 -15.96 -11.86 8.58
N LEU A 46 -15.76 -12.98 7.89
CA LEU A 46 -15.07 -14.15 8.44
C LEU A 46 -13.55 -13.91 8.56
N PHE A 47 -12.93 -13.22 7.60
CA PHE A 47 -11.49 -12.94 7.59
C PHE A 47 -11.13 -11.90 8.66
N THR A 48 -11.95 -10.85 8.85
CA THR A 48 -11.70 -9.84 9.87
C THR A 48 -11.78 -10.38 11.31
N LYS A 49 -12.57 -11.43 11.53
CA LYS A 49 -12.67 -12.09 12.84
C LYS A 49 -11.56 -13.10 13.11
N LEU A 50 -11.12 -13.83 12.09
CA LEU A 50 -10.16 -14.93 12.26
C LEU A 50 -8.70 -14.51 12.07
N ALA A 51 -8.45 -13.41 11.35
CA ALA A 51 -7.11 -13.00 10.93
C ALA A 51 -6.76 -11.57 11.38
N LYS A 52 -7.30 -11.10 12.52
CA LYS A 52 -7.04 -9.75 13.03
C LYS A 52 -5.55 -9.51 13.28
N ASP A 53 -4.88 -10.46 13.93
CA ASP A 53 -3.47 -10.36 14.27
C ASP A 53 -2.60 -10.32 13.00
N GLN A 54 -2.92 -11.17 12.01
CA GLN A 54 -2.25 -11.18 10.70
C GLN A 54 -2.44 -9.88 9.93
N LEU A 55 -3.60 -9.22 10.07
CA LEU A 55 -3.82 -7.90 9.48
C LEU A 55 -2.96 -6.83 10.16
N GLU A 56 -2.86 -6.85 11.49
CA GLU A 56 -2.02 -5.93 12.26
C GLU A 56 -0.52 -6.11 11.95
N GLU A 57 -0.07 -7.36 11.84
CA GLU A 57 1.28 -7.70 11.39
C GLU A 57 1.54 -7.19 9.97
N SER A 58 0.59 -7.39 9.05
CA SER A 58 0.70 -6.91 7.67
C SER A 58 0.79 -5.37 7.59
N ILE A 59 0.00 -4.67 8.41
CA ILE A 59 0.06 -3.19 8.49
C ILE A 59 1.43 -2.74 9.01
N THR A 60 1.95 -3.42 10.03
CA THR A 60 3.27 -3.13 10.60
C THR A 60 4.38 -3.35 9.57
N HIS A 61 4.32 -4.47 8.86
CA HIS A 61 5.30 -4.81 7.84
C HIS A 61 5.34 -3.78 6.70
N VAL A 62 4.18 -3.39 6.15
CA VAL A 62 4.09 -2.40 5.08
C VAL A 62 4.62 -1.03 5.54
N LYS A 63 4.44 -0.68 6.82
CA LYS A 63 5.01 0.54 7.39
C LYS A 63 6.54 0.48 7.43
N GLU A 64 7.11 -0.64 7.88
CA GLU A 64 8.56 -0.84 7.91
C GLU A 64 9.18 -0.78 6.51
N GLU A 65 8.54 -1.40 5.52
CA GLU A 65 8.96 -1.31 4.11
C GLU A 65 8.98 0.15 3.62
N GLY A 66 7.97 0.95 3.99
CA GLY A 66 7.90 2.37 3.67
C GLY A 66 9.05 3.18 4.27
N GLU A 67 9.36 2.97 5.55
CA GLU A 67 10.49 3.64 6.22
C GLU A 67 11.84 3.22 5.63
N ASN A 68 12.00 1.94 5.28
CA ASN A 68 13.21 1.45 4.64
C ASN A 68 13.39 2.04 3.24
N LEU A 69 12.32 2.11 2.44
CA LEU A 69 12.35 2.75 1.12
C LEU A 69 12.73 4.23 1.25
N LYS A 70 12.16 4.93 2.23
CA LYS A 70 12.50 6.34 2.50
C LYS A 70 13.98 6.51 2.80
N LYS A 71 14.54 5.71 3.72
CA LYS A 71 15.97 5.74 4.06
C LYS A 71 16.85 5.52 2.82
N LEU A 72 16.55 4.50 2.01
CA LEU A 72 17.31 4.20 0.79
C LEU A 72 17.30 5.36 -0.23
N LEU A 73 16.22 6.13 -0.29
CA LEU A 73 16.10 7.26 -1.23
C LEU A 73 16.73 8.55 -0.69
N GLU A 74 16.73 8.76 0.63
CA GLU A 74 17.25 9.98 1.28
C GLU A 74 18.73 9.86 1.70
N GLU A 75 19.26 8.65 1.84
CA GLU A 75 20.66 8.38 2.22
C GLU A 75 21.61 8.16 1.03
N ASN A 76 21.10 8.24 -0.22
CA ASN A 76 21.91 8.31 -1.45
C ASN A 76 22.19 9.77 -1.85
#